data_AF-A0A483UT78-F1
#
_entry.id   AF-A0A483UT78-F1
#
_cell.length_a   1.000
_cell.length_b   1.000
_cell.length_c   1.000
_cell.angle_alpha   90.00
_cell.angle_beta   90.00
_cell.angle_gamma   90.00
#
_symmetry.space_group_name_H-M   'P 1'
#
loop_
_entity.id
_entity.type
_entity.pdbx_description
1 polymer ?
#
loop_
_entity_poly.entity_id
_entity_poly.type
_entity_poly.pdbx_seq_one_letter_code
_entity_poly.pdbx_strand_id
1 'polypeptide(L)'
;MSFNAKDMTQGGQIANMRFRMFGQIANIIFYVLFILFWVLCGLMLMYRLSWQTFVNGCVYWWCTTLGPMRDIIRSQPVYTIQYYGQSLEYTSEQILADKYTIWCGEQLWTSFVFAAVVSLVICIVTFFIASWVLGRQGKQQSEDE
;
A
#
# COMPACT_ATOMS: atom_id res chain seq x y z
N MET A 1 21.05 -18.40 -49.47
CA MET A 1 21.49 -17.90 -48.15
C MET A 1 21.19 -19.00 -47.14
N SER A 2 22.24 -19.63 -46.59
CA SER A 2 22.08 -20.74 -45.63
C SER A 2 21.54 -20.19 -44.32
N PHE A 3 20.36 -20.64 -43.92
CA PHE A 3 19.77 -20.33 -42.62
C PHE A 3 20.59 -21.05 -41.56
N ASN A 4 21.61 -20.36 -41.03
CA ASN A 4 22.50 -20.91 -40.04
C ASN A 4 21.73 -21.03 -38.72
N ALA A 5 21.38 -22.26 -38.30
CA ALA A 5 20.63 -22.51 -37.06
C ALA A 5 21.29 -21.91 -35.80
N LYS A 6 22.59 -21.60 -35.89
CA LYS A 6 23.38 -20.88 -34.89
C LYS A 6 22.90 -19.44 -34.66
N ASP A 7 22.48 -18.72 -35.72
CA ASP A 7 21.96 -17.35 -35.59
C ASP A 7 20.54 -17.33 -34.98
N MET A 8 19.78 -18.41 -35.19
CA MET A 8 18.43 -18.56 -34.64
C MET A 8 18.44 -18.89 -33.13
N THR A 9 19.38 -19.72 -32.67
CA THR A 9 19.55 -20.04 -31.24
C THR A 9 20.22 -18.90 -30.47
N GLN A 10 21.15 -18.19 -31.11
CA GLN A 10 21.81 -17.01 -30.53
C GLN A 10 20.86 -15.81 -30.46
N GLY A 11 20.01 -15.60 -31.48
CA GLY A 11 18.93 -14.60 -31.46
C GLY A 11 17.88 -14.87 -30.37
N GLY A 12 17.50 -16.14 -30.17
CA GLY A 12 16.59 -16.55 -29.09
C GLY A 12 17.19 -16.36 -27.68
N GLN A 13 18.49 -16.61 -27.50
CA GLN A 13 19.19 -16.34 -26.25
C GLN A 13 19.33 -14.84 -25.95
N ILE A 14 19.60 -14.02 -26.97
CA ILE A 14 19.68 -12.55 -26.84
C ILE A 14 18.30 -11.95 -26.53
N ALA A 15 17.24 -12.41 -27.18
CA ALA A 15 15.87 -11.99 -26.87
C ALA A 15 15.45 -12.35 -25.44
N ASN A 16 15.81 -13.55 -24.97
CA ASN A 16 15.55 -13.98 -23.59
C ASN A 16 16.36 -13.13 -22.58
N MET A 17 17.62 -12.80 -22.87
CA MET A 17 18.41 -11.88 -22.06
C MET A 17 17.77 -10.49 -21.96
N ARG A 18 17.34 -9.91 -23.08
CA ARG A 18 16.67 -8.60 -23.13
C ARG A 18 15.37 -8.62 -22.34
N PHE A 19 14.55 -9.66 -22.48
CA PHE A 19 13.29 -9.81 -21.73
C PHE A 19 13.52 -9.89 -20.21
N ARG A 20 14.56 -10.60 -19.78
CA ARG A 20 14.96 -10.68 -18.37
C ARG A 20 15.45 -9.32 -17.84
N MET A 21 16.18 -8.56 -18.64
CA MET A 21 16.57 -7.18 -18.29
C MET A 21 15.37 -6.24 -18.19
N PHE A 22 14.40 -6.33 -19.12
CA PHE A 22 13.14 -5.57 -19.03
C PHE A 22 12.34 -5.93 -17.78
N GLY A 23 12.27 -7.22 -17.42
CA GLY A 23 11.62 -7.67 -16.19
C GLY A 23 12.28 -7.11 -14.92
N GLN A 24 13.61 -7.04 -14.88
CA GLN A 24 14.33 -6.41 -13.76
C GLN A 24 14.05 -4.92 -13.66
N ILE A 25 14.07 -4.19 -14.77
CA ILE A 25 13.75 -2.75 -14.79
C ILE A 25 12.31 -2.51 -14.37
N ALA A 26 11.36 -3.30 -14.88
CA ALA A 26 9.95 -3.21 -14.50
C ALA A 26 9.74 -3.49 -13.00
N ASN A 27 10.46 -4.46 -12.44
CA ASN A 27 10.39 -4.76 -11.01
C ASN A 27 10.95 -3.60 -10.15
N ILE A 28 12.04 -2.95 -10.57
CA ILE A 28 12.57 -1.77 -9.88
C ILE A 28 11.58 -0.60 -9.93
N ILE A 29 10.98 -0.33 -11.11
CA ILE A 29 9.96 0.72 -11.26
C ILE A 29 8.76 0.42 -10.36
N PHE A 30 8.28 -0.82 -10.34
CA PHE A 30 7.19 -1.24 -9.48
C PHE A 30 7.53 -1.07 -8.00
N TYR A 31 8.75 -1.43 -7.59
CA TYR A 31 9.23 -1.24 -6.22
C TYR A 31 9.25 0.23 -5.80
N VAL A 32 9.74 1.13 -6.66
CA VAL A 32 9.74 2.58 -6.41
C VAL A 32 8.30 3.11 -6.30
N LEU A 33 7.40 2.68 -7.18
CA LEU A 33 5.98 3.06 -7.13
C LEU A 33 5.29 2.52 -5.87
N PHE A 34 5.64 1.32 -5.43
CA PHE A 34 5.10 0.72 -4.22
C PHE A 34 5.54 1.47 -2.96
N ILE A 35 6.82 1.86 -2.87
CA ILE A 35 7.30 2.73 -1.79
C ILE A 35 6.57 4.08 -1.83
N LEU A 36 6.48 4.70 -3.01
CA LEU A 36 5.82 5.99 -3.19
C LEU A 36 4.34 5.93 -2.77
N PHE A 37 3.64 4.83 -3.10
CA PHE A 37 2.26 4.59 -2.68
C PHE A 37 2.11 4.61 -1.15
N TRP A 38 2.94 3.86 -0.44
CA TRP A 38 2.86 3.78 1.03
C TRP A 38 3.27 5.08 1.71
N VAL A 39 4.28 5.78 1.18
CA VAL A 39 4.68 7.10 1.70
C VAL A 39 3.53 8.11 1.55
N LEU A 40 2.89 8.18 0.38
CA LEU A 40 1.77 9.09 0.16
C LEU A 40 0.54 8.72 1.01
N CYS A 41 0.23 7.43 1.12
CA CYS A 41 -0.87 6.94 1.93
C CYS A 41 -0.64 7.29 3.43
N GLY A 42 0.56 7.03 3.93
CA GLY A 42 0.96 7.37 5.30
C GLY A 42 0.90 8.88 5.58
N LEU A 43 1.45 9.70 4.68
CA LEU A 43 1.41 11.17 4.82
C LEU A 43 -0.03 11.71 4.82
N MET A 44 -0.90 11.22 3.93
CA MET A 44 -2.31 11.64 3.89
C MET A 44 -3.09 11.22 5.14
N LEU A 45 -2.83 10.02 5.65
CA LEU A 45 -3.43 9.55 6.90
C LEU A 45 -3.01 10.41 8.09
N MET A 46 -1.71 10.71 8.22
CA MET A 46 -1.19 11.58 9.29
C MET A 46 -1.75 13.01 9.22
N TYR A 47 -2.04 13.51 8.02
CA TYR A 47 -2.64 14.84 7.85
C TYR A 47 -4.15 14.86 8.19
N ARG A 48 -4.88 13.79 7.87
CA ARG A 48 -6.34 13.70 8.04
C ARG A 48 -6.77 13.33 9.46
N LEU A 49 -5.99 12.50 10.15
CA LEU A 49 -6.36 11.93 11.45
C LEU A 49 -5.49 12.50 12.57
N SER A 50 -6.13 12.87 13.67
CA SER A 50 -5.39 13.12 14.91
C SER A 50 -4.79 11.82 15.44
N TRP A 51 -3.67 11.90 16.16
CA TRP A 51 -3.02 10.74 16.77
C TRP A 51 -3.97 9.94 17.66
N GLN A 52 -4.85 10.62 18.39
CA GLN A 52 -5.84 10.00 19.27
C GLN A 52 -6.92 9.24 18.47
N THR A 53 -7.47 9.85 17.42
CA THR A 53 -8.46 9.19 16.54
C THR A 53 -7.86 7.98 15.85
N PHE A 54 -6.58 8.05 15.45
CA PHE A 54 -5.87 6.94 14.85
C PHE A 54 -5.72 5.76 15.81
N VAL A 55 -5.17 5.99 17.01
CA VAL A 55 -4.97 4.94 18.02
C VAL A 55 -6.31 4.32 18.44
N ASN A 56 -7.32 5.14 18.72
CA ASN A 56 -8.64 4.67 19.12
C ASN A 56 -9.34 3.87 17.99
N GLY A 57 -9.20 4.31 16.74
CA GLY A 57 -9.68 3.57 15.57
C GLY A 57 -8.96 2.23 15.38
N CYS A 58 -7.64 2.18 15.58
CA CYS A 58 -6.87 0.93 15.54
C CYS A 58 -7.31 -0.04 16.64
N VAL A 59 -7.55 0.44 17.86
CA VAL A 59 -8.04 -0.39 18.98
C VAL A 59 -9.45 -0.92 18.68
N TYR A 60 -10.34 -0.13 18.09
CA TYR A 60 -11.65 -0.59 17.63
C TYR A 60 -11.54 -1.72 16.60
N TRP A 61 -10.71 -1.55 15.57
CA TRP A 61 -10.49 -2.58 14.55
C TRP A 61 -9.82 -3.83 15.12
N TRP A 62 -8.89 -3.67 16.06
CA TRP A 62 -8.28 -4.78 16.80
C TRP A 62 -9.32 -5.56 17.62
N CYS A 63 -10.19 -4.86 18.35
CA CYS A 63 -11.29 -5.50 19.09
C CYS A 63 -12.28 -6.20 18.15
N THR A 64 -12.51 -5.64 16.96
CA THR A 64 -13.39 -6.22 15.94
C THR A 64 -12.80 -7.52 15.37
N THR A 65 -11.50 -7.56 15.05
CA THR A 65 -10.83 -8.77 14.55
C THR A 65 -10.71 -9.87 15.61
N LEU A 66 -10.60 -9.49 16.89
CA LEU A 66 -10.58 -10.40 18.04
C LEU A 66 -11.97 -10.85 18.51
N GLY A 67 -13.05 -10.25 18.00
CA GLY A 67 -14.44 -10.60 18.31
C GLY A 67 -14.73 -12.11 18.31
N PRO A 68 -14.36 -12.89 17.27
CA PRO A 68 -14.64 -14.33 17.23
C PRO A 68 -13.71 -15.18 18.12
N MET A 69 -12.56 -14.65 18.57
CA MET A 69 -11.69 -15.37 19.53
C MET A 69 -12.05 -15.07 20.99
N ARG A 70 -13.02 -14.18 21.21
CA ARG A 70 -13.44 -13.75 22.54
C ARG A 70 -14.02 -14.87 23.39
N ASP A 71 -14.75 -15.81 22.79
CA ASP A 71 -15.38 -16.94 23.49
C ASP A 71 -14.35 -17.94 24.04
N ILE A 72 -13.11 -17.91 23.52
CA ILE A 72 -12.00 -18.77 23.93
C ILE A 72 -11.19 -18.10 25.06
N ILE A 73 -11.28 -16.78 25.20
CA ILE A 73 -10.46 -16.00 26.13
C ILE A 73 -11.17 -15.88 27.49
N ARG A 74 -10.64 -16.60 28.49
CA ARG A 74 -11.19 -16.66 29.86
C ARG A 74 -11.14 -15.33 30.62
N SER A 75 -10.22 -14.42 30.27
CA SER A 75 -10.08 -13.09 30.88
C SER A 75 -10.14 -12.01 29.80
N GLN A 76 -11.22 -11.23 29.77
CA GLN A 76 -11.36 -10.18 28.78
C GLN A 76 -10.24 -9.15 28.91
N PRO A 77 -9.53 -8.81 27.82
CA PRO A 77 -8.53 -7.75 27.85
C PRO A 77 -9.22 -6.40 28.05
N VAL A 78 -8.69 -5.61 28.98
CA VAL A 78 -9.06 -4.21 29.21
C VAL A 78 -8.13 -3.35 28.37
N TYR A 79 -8.69 -2.46 27.57
CA TYR A 79 -7.92 -1.54 26.75
C TYR A 79 -8.07 -0.11 27.28
N THR A 80 -6.96 0.61 27.29
CA THR A 80 -6.91 2.02 27.67
C THR A 80 -7.24 2.89 26.45
N ILE A 81 -8.40 3.55 26.49
CA ILE A 81 -8.78 4.54 25.49
C ILE A 81 -8.41 5.91 26.04
N GLN A 82 -7.63 6.67 25.26
CA GLN A 82 -7.34 8.05 25.58
C GLN A 82 -8.46 8.94 25.06
N TYR A 83 -9.08 9.68 25.99
CA TYR A 83 -10.17 10.61 25.74
C TYR A 83 -9.75 12.00 26.23
N TYR A 84 -9.23 12.86 25.34
CA TYR A 84 -8.92 14.27 25.63
C TYR A 84 -8.16 14.48 26.96
N GLY A 85 -7.12 13.68 27.21
CA GLY A 85 -6.28 13.76 28.42
C GLY A 85 -6.73 12.91 29.61
N GLN A 86 -7.82 12.15 29.47
CA GLN A 86 -8.24 11.12 30.44
C GLN A 86 -8.01 9.72 29.84
N SER A 87 -7.38 8.82 30.59
CA SER A 87 -7.23 7.42 30.20
C SER A 87 -8.37 6.62 30.81
N LEU A 88 -9.31 6.17 29.98
CA LEU A 88 -10.44 5.35 30.42
C LEU A 88 -10.20 3.90 30.04
N GLU A 89 -10.40 3.01 31.01
CA GLU A 89 -10.26 1.57 30.84
C GLU A 89 -11.62 0.98 30.42
N TYR A 90 -11.68 0.46 29.20
CA TYR A 90 -12.87 -0.17 28.66
C TYR A 90 -12.60 -1.64 28.30
N THR A 91 -13.58 -2.51 28.55
CA THR A 91 -13.54 -3.89 28.05
C THR A 91 -13.85 -3.90 26.55
N SER A 92 -13.41 -4.92 25.82
CA SER A 92 -13.65 -5.03 24.38
C SER A 92 -15.13 -4.96 23.96
N GLU A 93 -16.08 -5.35 24.81
CA GLU A 93 -17.54 -5.15 24.56
C GLU A 93 -17.93 -3.69 24.61
N GLN A 94 -17.46 -2.97 25.63
CA GLN A 94 -17.78 -1.58 25.81
C GLN A 94 -17.18 -0.75 24.67
N ILE A 95 -16.00 -1.12 24.16
CA ILE A 95 -15.37 -0.50 23.00
C ILE A 95 -16.15 -0.77 21.71
N LEU A 96 -16.73 -1.96 21.54
CA LEU A 96 -17.52 -2.28 20.35
C LEU A 96 -18.94 -1.68 20.40
N ALA A 97 -19.46 -1.40 21.60
CA ALA A 97 -20.78 -0.81 21.79
C ALA A 97 -20.76 0.73 21.89
N ASP A 98 -19.59 1.32 22.19
CA ASP A 98 -19.46 2.76 22.33
C ASP A 98 -19.54 3.49 20.98
N LYS A 99 -20.29 4.59 20.94
CA LYS A 99 -20.55 5.33 19.70
C LYS A 99 -19.30 6.08 19.22
N TYR A 100 -18.45 6.52 20.15
CA TYR A 100 -17.26 7.28 19.80
C TYR A 100 -16.17 6.40 19.19
N THR A 101 -15.96 5.20 19.74
CA THR A 101 -14.99 4.23 19.20
C THR A 101 -15.41 3.71 17.83
N ILE A 102 -16.70 3.45 17.60
CA ILE A 102 -17.25 3.12 16.29
C ILE A 102 -16.97 4.25 15.30
N TRP A 103 -17.29 5.50 15.66
CA TRP A 103 -17.01 6.66 14.83
C TRP A 103 -15.51 6.81 14.51
N CYS A 104 -14.62 6.59 15.49
CA CYS A 104 -13.18 6.61 15.26
C CYS A 104 -12.74 5.50 14.28
N GLY A 105 -13.33 4.31 14.38
CA GLY A 105 -13.09 3.19 13.48
C GLY A 105 -13.54 3.47 12.04
N GLU A 106 -14.73 4.03 11.87
CA GLU A 106 -15.26 4.45 10.56
C GLU A 106 -14.44 5.57 9.94
N GLN A 107 -14.02 6.56 10.75
CA GLN A 107 -13.20 7.67 10.30
C GLN A 107 -11.81 7.20 9.85
N LEU A 108 -11.21 6.27 10.58
CA LEU A 108 -9.94 5.65 10.20
C LEU A 108 -10.07 4.87 8.88
N TRP A 109 -11.10 4.03 8.76
CA TRP A 109 -11.35 3.26 7.55
C TRP A 109 -11.61 4.16 6.33
N THR A 110 -12.49 5.15 6.47
CA THR A 110 -12.83 6.07 5.39
C THR A 110 -11.63 6.89 4.95
N SER A 111 -10.84 7.38 5.90
CA SER A 111 -9.62 8.13 5.61
C SER A 111 -8.56 7.26 4.93
N PHE A 112 -8.44 5.99 5.34
CA PHE A 112 -7.54 5.02 4.71
C PHE A 112 -7.94 4.73 3.27
N VAL A 113 -9.22 4.43 3.03
CA VAL A 113 -9.73 4.19 1.68
C VAL A 113 -9.52 5.42 0.80
N PHE A 114 -9.81 6.61 1.31
CA PHE A 114 -9.59 7.85 0.57
C PHE A 114 -8.10 8.05 0.24
N ALA A 115 -7.22 7.91 1.22
CA ALA A 115 -5.78 8.05 1.02
C ALA A 115 -5.25 7.03 0.02
N ALA A 116 -5.68 5.77 0.11
CA ALA A 116 -5.29 4.70 -0.80
C ALA A 116 -5.76 4.94 -2.24
N VAL A 117 -6.99 5.43 -2.45
CA VAL A 117 -7.50 5.75 -3.79
C VAL A 117 -6.70 6.89 -4.41
N VAL A 118 -6.47 7.97 -3.66
CA VAL A 118 -5.72 9.13 -4.17
C VAL A 118 -4.27 8.75 -4.46
N SER A 119 -3.59 8.01 -3.58
CA SER A 119 -2.21 7.58 -3.82
C SER A 119 -2.12 6.63 -5.01
N LEU A 120 -3.09 5.73 -5.19
CA LEU A 120 -3.13 4.81 -6.33
C LEU A 120 -3.28 5.57 -7.66
N VAL A 121 -4.14 6.59 -7.72
CA VAL A 121 -4.27 7.45 -8.91
C VAL A 121 -2.94 8.14 -9.23
N ILE A 122 -2.25 8.68 -8.22
CA ILE A 122 -0.93 9.32 -8.40
C ILE A 122 0.11 8.30 -8.90
N CYS A 123 0.14 7.08 -8.36
CA CYS A 123 1.04 6.02 -8.81
C CYS A 123 0.79 5.63 -10.26
N ILE A 124 -0.47 5.53 -10.69
CA ILE A 124 -0.84 5.22 -12.08
C ILE A 124 -0.35 6.34 -13.02
N VAL A 125 -0.61 7.60 -12.68
CA VAL A 125 -0.15 8.74 -13.49
C VAL A 125 1.38 8.75 -13.58
N THR A 126 2.07 8.53 -12.46
CA THR A 126 3.53 8.48 -12.40
C THR A 126 4.08 7.34 -13.25
N PHE A 127 3.43 6.16 -13.24
CA PHE A 127 3.81 5.04 -14.09
C PHE A 127 3.71 5.38 -15.58
N PHE A 128 2.59 5.97 -16.02
CA PHE A 128 2.42 6.37 -17.42
C PHE A 128 3.47 7.40 -17.86
N ILE A 129 3.78 8.39 -17.01
CA ILE A 129 4.83 9.38 -17.29
C ILE A 129 6.20 8.69 -17.40
N ALA A 130 6.53 7.80 -16.46
CA ALA A 130 7.80 7.07 -16.48
C ALA A 130 7.92 6.19 -17.74
N SER A 131 6.87 5.45 -18.12
CA SER A 131 6.83 4.66 -19.35
C SER A 131 6.99 5.53 -20.59
N TRP A 132 6.36 6.70 -20.64
CA TRP A 132 6.49 7.64 -21.75
C TRP A 132 7.91 8.20 -21.88
N VAL A 133 8.54 8.58 -20.76
CA VAL A 133 9.92 9.10 -20.73
C VAL A 133 10.91 8.03 -21.18
N LEU A 134 10.79 6.79 -20.66
CA LEU A 134 11.62 5.67 -21.07
C LEU A 134 11.42 5.32 -22.56
N GLY A 135 10.18 5.37 -23.05
CA GLY A 135 9.88 5.15 -24.46
C GLY A 135 10.54 6.21 -25.38
N ARG A 136 10.54 7.49 -24.97
CA ARG A 136 11.24 8.55 -25.71
C ARG A 136 12.76 8.41 -25.65
N GLN A 137 13.33 8.10 -24.49
CA GLN A 137 14.78 7.90 -24.35
C GLN A 137 15.26 6.68 -25.15
N GLY A 138 14.49 5.59 -25.15
CA GLY A 138 14.80 4.41 -25.96
C GLY A 138 14.77 4.71 -27.46
N LYS A 139 13.85 5.55 -27.93
CA LYS A 139 13.80 5.98 -29.33
C LYS A 139 15.02 6.84 -29.72
N GLN A 140 15.44 7.75 -28.85
CA GLN A 140 16.62 8.59 -29.09
C GLN A 140 17.91 7.75 -29.14
N GLN A 141 18.06 6.76 -28.26
CA GLN A 141 19.21 5.85 -28.29
C GLN A 141 19.27 5.01 -29.57
N SER A 142 18.13 4.65 -30.18
CA SER A 142 18.11 3.91 -31.44
C SER A 142 18.33 4.77 -32.70
N GLU A 143 18.24 6.09 -32.59
CA GLU A 143 18.50 7.01 -33.71
C GLU A 143 19.96 7.50 -33.72
N ASP A 144 20.65 7.47 -32.57
CA ASP A 144 22.08 7.81 -32.42
C ASP A 144 23.03 6.60 -32.63
N GLU A 145 22.52 5.38 -32.74
CA GLU A 145 23.27 4.13 -33.02
C GLU A 145 23.04 3.63 -34.45
#